data_AF-A0A967VRB8-F1
#
_entry.id   AF-A0A967VRB8-F1
#
_cell.length_a   1.000
_cell.length_b   1.000
_cell.length_c   1.000
_cell.angle_alpha   90.00
_cell.angle_beta   90.00
_cell.angle_gamma   90.00
#
_symmetry.space_group_name_H-M   'P 1'
#
loop_
_entity.id
_entity.type
_entity.pdbx_description
1 polymer ?
#
loop_
_entity_poly.entity_id
_entity_poly.type
_entity_poly.pdbx_seq_one_letter_code
_entity_poly.pdbx_strand_id
1 'polypeptide(L)' 'MADPEYDLPAAVPCPFCDGTETELHSPFGTALSVATYWCRRCRTAFEWVKWNERGRAPEDVGG' A
#
# COMPACT_ATOMS: atom_id res chain seq x y z
N MET A 1 -7.45 -11.34 2.71
CA MET A 1 -7.77 -10.71 4.00
C MET A 1 -7.05 -9.37 3.98
N ALA A 2 -7.76 -8.26 3.83
CA ALA A 2 -7.19 -6.92 4.00
C ALA A 2 -6.93 -6.71 5.49
N ASP A 3 -5.84 -6.02 5.85
CA ASP A 3 -5.58 -5.65 7.23
C ASP A 3 -6.60 -4.58 7.65
N PRO A 4 -7.55 -4.89 8.56
CA PRO A 4 -8.74 -4.06 8.79
C PRO A 4 -8.42 -2.71 9.46
N GLU A 5 -7.18 -2.53 9.93
CA GLU A 5 -6.77 -1.31 10.63
C GLU A 5 -6.45 -0.15 9.67
N TYR A 6 -6.03 -0.43 8.42
CA TYR A 6 -5.50 0.60 7.51
C TYR A 6 -6.31 0.82 6.23
N ASP A 7 -7.42 0.10 6.04
CA ASP A 7 -8.26 0.15 4.82
C ASP A 7 -7.43 0.01 3.52
N LEU A 8 -6.41 -0.87 3.56
CA LEU A 8 -5.50 -1.11 2.45
C LEU A 8 -5.91 -2.35 1.65
N PRO A 9 -5.80 -2.33 0.32
CA PRO A 9 -6.05 -3.51 -0.49
C PRO A 9 -5.06 -4.63 -0.13
N ALA A 10 -5.52 -5.89 -0.14
CA ALA A 10 -4.65 -7.03 0.17
C ALA A 10 -3.57 -7.27 -0.90
N ALA A 11 -3.83 -6.84 -2.13
CA ALA A 11 -2.92 -6.92 -3.28
C ALA A 11 -3.21 -5.78 -4.27
N VAL A 12 -2.18 -5.31 -4.95
CA VAL A 12 -2.24 -4.26 -6.00
C VAL A 12 -1.37 -4.65 -7.19
N PRO A 13 -1.68 -4.23 -8.43
CA PRO A 13 -0.85 -4.56 -9.58
C PRO A 13 0.57 -4.02 -9.45
N CYS A 14 1.57 -4.85 -9.77
CA CYS A 14 2.97 -4.46 -9.74
C CYS A 14 3.27 -3.51 -10.91
N PRO A 15 3.79 -2.28 -10.66
CA PRO A 15 4.07 -1.31 -11.72
C PRO A 15 5.23 -1.72 -12.63
N PHE A 16 6.02 -2.72 -12.23
CA PHE A 16 7.21 -3.15 -12.97
C PHE A 16 6.97 -4.33 -13.91
N CYS A 17 6.08 -5.25 -13.54
CA CYS A 17 5.85 -6.49 -14.29
C CYS A 17 4.38 -6.81 -14.58
N ASP A 18 3.47 -5.91 -14.18
CA ASP A 18 2.02 -6.06 -14.28
C ASP A 18 1.47 -7.32 -13.56
N GLY A 19 2.30 -7.94 -12.70
CA GLY A 19 1.90 -9.09 -11.90
C GLY A 19 0.94 -8.71 -10.77
N THR A 20 -0.01 -9.59 -10.48
CA THR A 20 -0.97 -9.45 -9.36
C THR A 20 -0.58 -10.25 -8.13
N GLU A 21 0.53 -11.00 -8.19
CA GLU A 21 1.12 -11.74 -7.08
C GLU A 21 1.88 -10.79 -6.14
N THR A 22 1.16 -9.86 -5.53
CA THR A 22 1.68 -8.87 -4.59
C THR A 22 1.06 -9.02 -3.21
N GLU A 23 1.86 -8.73 -2.19
CA GLU A 23 1.43 -8.79 -0.79
C GLU A 23 1.81 -7.50 -0.07
N LEU A 24 0.95 -7.05 0.84
CA LEU A 24 1.25 -5.90 1.70
C LEU A 24 2.43 -6.27 2.60
N HIS A 25 3.53 -5.54 2.46
CA HIS A 25 4.73 -5.74 3.26
C HIS A 25 4.78 -4.81 4.46
N SER A 26 4.39 -3.54 4.26
CA SER A 26 4.27 -2.54 5.33
C SER A 26 3.14 -1.56 5.01
N PRO A 27 2.27 -1.22 5.98
CA PRO A 27 1.26 -0.18 5.79
C PRO A 27 1.85 1.24 5.67
N PHE A 28 3.15 1.40 5.92
CA PHE A 28 3.88 2.67 5.80
C PHE A 28 5.18 2.47 5.01
N GLY A 29 5.41 3.33 4.01
CA GLY A 29 6.66 3.38 3.26
C GLY A 29 7.53 4.57 3.67
N THR A 30 8.21 5.17 2.69
CA THR A 30 9.04 6.38 2.90
C THR A 30 8.22 7.62 3.27
N ALA A 31 6.92 7.62 2.98
CA ALA A 31 5.96 8.63 3.37
C ALA A 31 4.70 7.99 4.00
N LEU A 32 3.98 8.75 4.82
CA LEU A 32 2.73 8.28 5.46
C LEU A 32 1.61 7.96 4.46
N SER A 33 1.64 8.64 3.30
CA SER A 33 0.68 8.50 2.21
C SER A 33 0.94 7.29 1.29
N VAL A 34 1.98 6.50 1.56
CA VAL A 34 2.28 5.30 0.77
C VAL A 34 2.32 4.06 1.65
N ALA A 35 1.99 2.91 1.05
CA ALA A 35 2.19 1.59 1.61
C ALA A 35 3.21 0.83 0.76
N THR A 36 3.98 -0.06 1.36
CA THR A 36 4.97 -0.88 0.65
C THR A 36 4.39 -2.26 0.37
N TYR A 37 4.43 -2.67 -0.89
CA TYR A 37 4.06 -4.01 -1.36
C TYR A 37 5.28 -4.76 -1.85
N TRP A 38 5.26 -6.07 -1.69
CA TRP A 38 6.25 -6.99 -2.25
C TRP A 38 5.65 -7.77 -3.41
N CYS A 39 6.29 -7.72 -4.59
CA CYS A 39 5.89 -8.55 -5.72
C CYS A 39 6.64 -9.89 -5.68
N ARG A 40 5.90 -11.00 -5.59
CA ARG A 40 6.45 -12.36 -5.59
C ARG A 40 6.96 -12.78 -6.98
N ARG A 41 6.41 -12.20 -8.05
CA ARG A 41 6.75 -12.54 -9.44
C ARG A 41 8.11 -11.99 -9.86
N CYS A 42 8.31 -10.67 -9.76
CA CYS A 42 9.58 -10.03 -10.10
C CYS A 42 10.54 -9.87 -8.91
N ARG A 43 10.10 -10.20 -7.68
CA ARG A 43 10.88 -10.13 -6.43
C ARG A 43 11.38 -8.71 -6.15
N THR A 44 10.48 -7.74 -6.26
CA THR A 44 10.76 -6.32 -6.05
C THR A 44 9.74 -5.71 -5.09
N ALA A 45 10.23 -4.89 -4.16
CA ALA A 45 9.42 -4.03 -3.33
C ALA A 45 9.03 -2.75 -4.10
N PHE A 46 7.82 -2.26 -3.91
CA PHE A 46 7.36 -1.01 -4.49
C PHE A 46 6.39 -0.28 -3.56
N GLU A 47 6.28 1.02 -3.75
CA GLU A 47 5.37 1.87 -3.00
C GLU A 47 4.08 2.07 -3.78
N TRP A 48 2.96 1.94 -3.08
CA TRP A 48 1.63 2.20 -3.59
C TRP A 48 1.04 3.39 -2.85
N VAL A 49 0.62 4.40 -3.60
CA VAL A 49 0.03 5.62 -3.04
C VAL A 49 -1.39 5.33 -2.59
N LYS A 50 -1.70 5.69 -1.34
CA LYS A 50 -3.03 5.60 -0.75
C LYS A 50 -3.92 6.67 -1.36
N TRP A 51 -4.45 6.41 -2.56
CA TRP A 51 -5.44 7.27 -3.18
C TRP A 51 -6.78 7.01 -2.50
N ASN A 52 -7.09 7.85 -1.52
CA ASN A 52 -8.42 7.94 -0.98
C ASN A 52 -9.30 8.70 -2.00
N GLU A 53 -10.33 8.04 -2.54
CA GLU A 53 -11.41 8.71 -3.30
C GLU A 53 -12.17 9.78 -2.48
N ARG A 54 -11.82 9.93 -1.20
CA ARG A 54 -12.02 11.14 -0.41
C ARG A 54 -10.66 11.64 0.07
N GLY A 55 -10.12 12.71 -0.51
CA GLY A 55 -8.85 13.34 -0.10
C GLY A 55 -8.83 13.81 1.37
N ARG A 56 -8.74 12.87 2.32
CA ARG A 56 -8.51 13.11 3.74
C ARG A 56 -7.25 12.34 4.11
N ALA A 57 -6.11 13.04 4.06
CA ALA A 57 -4.98 12.65 4.87
C ALA A 57 -5.49 12.44 6.32
N PRO A 58 -5.02 11.43 7.06
CA PRO A 58 -5.19 11.43 8.50
C PRO A 58 -4.29 12.54 9.05
N GLU A 59 -4.73 13.79 8.91
CA GLU A 59 -4.36 14.82 9.87
C GLU A 59 -5.04 14.45 11.20
N ASP A 60 -4.41 14.79 12.31
CA ASP A 60 -5.04 14.93 13.63
C ASP A 60 -5.54 13.68 14.41
N VAL A 61 -4.68 12.69 14.69
CA VAL A 61 -4.74 12.03 16.03
C VAL A 61 -3.91 12.88 16.99
N GLY A 62 -4.53 13.96 17.47
CA GLY A 62 -4.04 14.75 18.59
C GLY A 62 -4.41 14.11 19.92
N GLY A 63 -3.44 14.13 20.84
CA GLY A 63 -3.55 13.78 22.25
C GLY A 63 -2.26 14.14 22.96
#